data_AF-A0A520R3M4-F1
#
_entry.id   AF-A0A520R3M4-F1
#
_cell.length_a   1.000
_cell.length_b   1.000
_cell.length_c   1.000
_cell.angle_alpha   90.00
_cell.angle_beta   90.00
_cell.angle_gamma   90.00
#
_symmetry.space_group_name_H-M   'P 1'
#
loop_
_entity.id
_entity.type
_entity.pdbx_description
1 polymer ?
#
loop_
_entity_poly.entity_id
_entity_poly.type
_entity_poly.pdbx_seq_one_letter_code
_entity_poly.pdbx_strand_id
1 'polypeptide(L)'
;MTDPDSARRALRHPAFVAALLLLVVNDHVLKGAELLPGWLTGKLSDFAGLIVAPLILTALLGARRRGVAFALVGVWFAAANLVPAVAEATRAVGASVGLDWHFVVDPTDLVALAVLPFAWRLGRREGAAHSMGHSTRKAAERLAVGFGVAASIASPTPEPFYNTAAYVVNDTDTRLELRVRYVESTVVCAEVRDRFDEVLPRDAYRPATRFIVEAGEVLPLDRALSGVPRTDDGPPPDPFAPEPTPTVATGHDGGCDLIILSAEGLPETVIFWDGLSQRTIPIDTEGGRREQLEGGLFITAEADGALRLDVPESGYDARPPVDVYDGGARCRDYGTITGFDWSSFPTWTNAPVRLVRAEPTLDDCVSVELEDLTSGTTHEGFICVPPDDFPFARNAELRVTHGEGRLHVVRDLPLEDGTVWRTGELTIYRGVDALIDGPFRVSLDTVDAECAGVRMECGGFRVPAAAVIGPPDDRTFVHPGDVIERDAADGRRARLRVGRAETMWATHPACGAGRNQLGSRLEALVVYGEERR
;
A
#
# COMPACT_ATOMS: atom_id res chain seq x y z
N MET A 1 22.17 26.68 60.46
CA MET A 1 23.01 27.45 59.51
C MET A 1 23.25 26.60 58.25
N THR A 2 22.46 26.78 57.20
CA THR A 2 22.59 26.03 55.93
C THR A 2 23.53 26.77 54.98
N ASP A 3 24.63 26.09 54.66
CA ASP A 3 25.77 26.57 53.89
C ASP A 3 25.45 26.56 52.37
N PRO A 4 25.54 27.70 51.66
CA PRO A 4 25.34 27.78 50.20
C PRO A 4 26.29 26.88 49.39
N ASP A 5 27.34 26.34 50.02
CA ASP A 5 28.29 25.43 49.39
C ASP A 5 27.72 24.02 49.10
N SER A 6 26.56 23.64 49.65
CA SER A 6 26.01 22.28 49.44
C SER A 6 25.40 22.09 48.06
N ALA A 7 24.67 23.09 47.54
CA ALA A 7 24.09 23.05 46.19
C ALA A 7 25.19 23.09 45.11
N ARG A 8 26.26 23.85 45.39
CA ARG A 8 27.41 24.04 44.50
C ARG A 8 28.33 22.82 44.40
N ARG A 9 28.39 21.98 45.45
CA ARG A 9 29.11 20.69 45.45
C ARG A 9 28.40 19.63 44.60
N ALA A 10 27.08 19.63 44.56
CA ALA A 10 26.30 18.69 43.75
C ALA A 10 26.61 18.82 42.25
N LEU A 11 26.87 20.05 41.77
CA LEU A 11 27.25 20.34 40.38
C LEU A 11 28.64 19.80 39.98
N ARG A 12 29.44 19.32 40.94
CA ARG A 12 30.73 18.66 40.70
C ARG A 12 30.70 17.16 40.98
N HIS A 13 29.56 16.65 41.39
CA HIS A 13 29.45 15.23 41.68
C HIS A 13 29.62 14.45 40.36
N PRO A 14 30.40 13.36 40.31
CA PRO A 14 30.63 12.60 39.09
C PRO A 14 29.33 12.17 38.40
N ALA A 15 28.30 11.80 39.18
CA ALA A 15 26.98 11.49 38.63
C ALA A 15 26.24 12.69 37.99
N PHE A 16 26.43 13.92 38.48
CA PHE A 16 25.87 15.11 37.82
C PHE A 16 26.60 15.40 36.51
N VAL A 17 27.94 15.30 36.52
CA VAL A 17 28.76 15.46 35.32
C VAL A 17 28.45 14.38 34.29
N ALA A 18 28.27 13.13 34.72
CA ALA A 18 27.88 12.03 33.86
C ALA A 18 26.47 12.24 33.26
N ALA A 19 25.50 12.69 34.07
CA ALA A 19 24.16 13.01 33.57
C ALA A 19 24.19 14.18 32.57
N LEU A 20 25.00 15.21 32.84
CA LEU A 20 25.16 16.36 31.95
C LEU A 20 25.87 15.97 30.63
N LEU A 21 26.91 15.15 30.71
CA LEU A 21 27.59 14.61 29.52
C LEU A 21 26.66 13.69 28.73
N LEU A 22 25.89 12.84 29.40
CA LEU A 22 24.88 12.00 28.78
C LEU A 22 23.86 12.87 28.04
N LEU A 23 23.34 13.93 28.67
CA LEU A 23 22.40 14.85 28.04
C LEU A 23 22.98 15.50 26.78
N VAL A 24 24.21 16.02 26.86
CA VAL A 24 24.88 16.67 25.72
C VAL A 24 25.15 15.68 24.59
N VAL A 25 25.79 14.55 24.88
CA VAL A 25 26.13 13.54 23.86
C VAL A 25 24.86 12.94 23.26
N ASN A 26 23.84 12.67 24.07
CA ASN A 26 22.58 12.12 23.59
C ASN A 26 21.84 13.10 22.68
N ASP A 27 21.65 14.34 23.12
CA ASP A 27 20.80 15.30 22.41
C ASP A 27 21.50 15.97 21.23
N HIS A 28 22.83 16.08 21.25
CA HIS A 28 23.59 16.76 20.19
C HIS A 28 24.32 15.83 19.23
N VAL A 29 24.48 14.55 19.58
CA VAL A 29 25.23 13.59 18.75
C VAL A 29 24.35 12.37 18.44
N LEU A 30 23.82 11.69 19.46
CA LEU A 30 23.13 10.40 19.23
C LEU A 30 21.78 10.56 18.54
N LYS A 31 21.00 11.61 18.87
CA LYS A 31 19.72 11.88 18.20
C LYS A 31 19.88 12.20 16.72
N GLY A 32 20.97 12.86 16.32
CA GLY A 32 21.24 13.23 14.91
C GLY A 32 21.99 12.17 14.10
N ALA A 33 22.57 11.15 14.75
CA ALA A 33 23.38 10.13 14.08
C ALA A 33 22.61 8.83 13.74
N GLU A 34 21.33 8.73 14.11
CA GLU A 34 20.46 7.54 13.89
C GLU A 34 20.99 6.21 14.46
N LEU A 35 22.02 6.25 15.32
CA LEU A 35 22.67 5.04 15.85
C LEU A 35 21.82 4.28 16.88
N LEU A 36 20.75 4.89 17.41
CA LEU A 36 19.87 4.32 18.43
C LEU A 36 18.40 4.65 18.13
N PRO A 37 17.43 3.78 18.48
CA PRO A 37 16.01 4.07 18.33
C PRO A 37 15.58 5.35 19.06
N GLY A 38 14.73 6.17 18.44
CA GLY A 38 14.28 7.46 18.98
C GLY A 38 13.65 7.35 20.38
N TRP A 39 12.86 6.31 20.63
CA TRP A 39 12.24 6.07 21.95
C TRP A 39 13.26 5.86 23.08
N LEU A 40 14.43 5.30 22.77
CA LEU A 40 15.48 5.04 23.75
C LEU A 40 16.25 6.33 24.09
N THR A 41 16.58 7.12 23.07
CA THR A 41 17.28 8.40 23.25
C THR A 41 16.41 9.44 23.95
N GLY A 42 15.09 9.43 23.72
CA GLY A 42 14.13 10.25 24.46
C GLY A 42 14.17 9.99 25.97
N LYS A 43 13.98 8.73 26.37
CA LYS A 43 13.99 8.33 27.79
C LYS A 43 15.32 8.62 28.48
N LEU A 44 16.45 8.39 27.81
CA LEU A 44 17.77 8.71 28.36
C LEU A 44 17.93 10.20 28.65
N SER A 45 17.39 11.07 27.79
CA SER A 45 17.35 12.52 28.03
C SER A 45 16.46 12.86 29.22
N ASP A 46 15.30 12.23 29.40
CA ASP A 46 14.43 12.46 30.58
C ASP A 46 15.10 12.08 31.90
N PHE A 47 15.75 10.92 31.96
CA PHE A 47 16.50 10.49 33.14
C PHE A 47 17.66 11.45 33.46
N ALA A 48 18.38 11.90 32.44
CA ALA A 48 19.48 12.85 32.60
C ALA A 48 18.97 14.25 33.03
N GLY A 49 17.92 14.73 32.38
CA GLY A 49 17.26 16.02 32.63
C GLY A 49 16.72 16.12 34.05
N LEU A 50 16.05 15.07 34.56
CA LEU A 50 15.55 15.03 35.94
C LEU A 50 16.63 14.92 37.02
N ILE A 51 17.87 14.58 36.65
CA ILE A 51 19.04 14.73 37.54
C ILE A 51 19.57 16.17 37.48
N VAL A 52 19.71 16.73 36.29
CA VAL A 52 20.40 18.00 36.04
C VAL A 52 19.54 19.21 36.43
N ALA A 53 18.30 19.29 35.94
CA ALA A 53 17.42 20.44 36.08
C ALA A 53 17.11 20.85 37.54
N PRO A 54 16.71 19.94 38.46
CA PRO A 54 16.37 20.36 39.83
C PRO A 54 17.61 20.76 40.64
N LEU A 55 18.79 20.24 40.30
CA LEU A 55 20.05 20.62 40.93
C LEU A 55 20.54 21.99 40.47
N ILE A 56 20.42 22.30 39.17
CA ILE A 56 20.68 23.65 38.63
C ILE A 56 19.70 24.65 39.26
N LEU A 57 18.40 24.34 39.29
CA LEU A 57 17.40 25.22 39.88
C LEU A 57 17.63 25.43 41.39
N THR A 58 18.09 24.40 42.10
CA THR A 58 18.52 24.53 43.50
C THR A 58 19.74 25.46 43.66
N ALA A 59 20.69 25.43 42.73
CA ALA A 59 21.85 26.32 42.75
C ALA A 59 21.47 27.77 42.49
N LEU A 60 20.45 28.02 41.66
CA LEU A 60 19.90 29.35 41.36
C LEU A 60 19.03 29.90 42.50
N LEU A 61 18.11 29.10 43.05
CA LEU A 61 17.18 29.51 44.12
C LEU A 61 17.79 29.45 45.54
N GLY A 62 18.94 28.77 45.67
CA GLY A 62 19.64 28.55 46.93
C GLY A 62 19.21 27.28 47.66
N ALA A 63 20.13 26.70 48.43
CA ALA A 63 19.97 25.38 49.08
C ALA A 63 18.76 25.25 50.03
N ARG A 64 18.24 26.37 50.57
CA ARG A 64 17.04 26.38 51.42
C ARG A 64 15.74 26.11 50.65
N ARG A 65 15.72 26.39 49.34
CA ARG A 65 14.56 26.21 48.46
C ARG A 65 14.64 24.93 47.64
N ARG A 66 15.50 24.00 48.03
CA ARG A 66 15.70 22.74 47.32
C ARG A 66 14.42 21.93 47.15
N GLY A 67 13.60 21.82 48.21
CA GLY A 67 12.29 21.16 48.14
C GLY A 67 11.40 21.77 47.05
N VAL A 68 11.40 23.10 46.97
CA VAL A 68 10.65 23.85 45.95
C VAL A 68 11.21 23.60 44.55
N ALA A 69 12.54 23.61 44.38
CA ALA A 69 13.17 23.35 43.07
C ALA A 69 12.85 21.94 42.54
N PHE A 70 12.92 20.91 43.40
CA PHE A 70 12.57 19.55 43.01
C PHE A 70 11.08 19.38 42.75
N ALA A 71 10.22 20.01 43.57
CA ALA A 71 8.78 19.99 43.35
C ALA A 71 8.39 20.68 42.04
N LEU A 72 8.96 21.85 41.75
CA LEU A 72 8.67 22.59 40.51
C LEU A 72 9.05 21.79 39.27
N VAL A 73 10.27 21.21 39.24
CA VAL A 73 10.72 20.40 38.10
C VAL A 73 9.89 19.12 37.95
N GLY A 74 9.65 18.39 39.04
CA GLY A 74 8.89 17.14 38.99
C GLY A 74 7.41 17.34 38.63
N VAL A 75 6.76 18.37 39.18
CA VAL A 75 5.36 18.70 38.87
C VAL A 75 5.23 19.21 37.44
N TRP A 76 6.13 20.08 36.98
CA TRP A 76 6.12 20.54 35.59
C TRP A 76 6.35 19.38 34.62
N PHE A 77 7.34 18.51 34.87
CA PHE A 77 7.62 17.34 34.03
C PHE A 77 6.42 16.39 33.96
N ALA A 78 5.78 16.09 35.10
CA ALA A 78 4.58 15.26 35.12
C ALA A 78 3.40 15.90 34.38
N ALA A 79 3.20 17.21 34.56
CA ALA A 79 2.11 17.92 33.90
C ALA A 79 2.32 18.06 32.39
N ALA A 80 3.55 18.29 31.92
CA ALA A 80 3.89 18.34 30.51
C ALA A 80 3.70 16.98 29.79
N ASN A 81 3.87 15.86 30.51
CA ASN A 81 3.66 14.50 29.98
C ASN A 81 2.24 13.95 30.15
N LEU A 82 1.35 14.65 30.87
CA LEU A 82 -0.04 14.21 31.11
C LEU A 82 -1.09 15.14 30.54
N VAL A 83 -0.78 16.43 30.37
CA VAL A 83 -1.76 17.46 30.01
C VAL A 83 -1.30 18.20 28.75
N PRO A 84 -1.94 17.96 27.59
CA PRO A 84 -1.56 18.61 26.32
C PRO A 84 -1.51 20.13 26.38
N ALA A 85 -2.41 20.77 27.14
CA ALA A 85 -2.41 22.21 27.33
C ALA A 85 -1.18 22.75 28.07
N VAL A 86 -0.62 21.97 29.01
CA VAL A 86 0.63 22.34 29.72
C VAL A 86 1.82 22.16 28.80
N ALA A 87 1.79 21.13 27.95
CA ALA A 87 2.81 20.96 26.94
C ALA A 87 2.82 22.15 25.97
N GLU A 88 1.66 22.51 25.42
CA GLU A 88 1.53 23.64 24.49
C GLU A 88 1.92 24.98 25.12
N ALA A 89 1.49 25.26 26.35
CA ALA A 89 1.92 26.45 27.08
C ALA A 89 3.44 26.50 27.28
N THR A 90 4.07 25.35 27.50
CA THR A 90 5.53 25.24 27.66
C THR A 90 6.25 25.48 26.32
N ARG A 91 5.70 25.00 25.19
CA ARG A 91 6.21 25.31 23.84
C ARG A 91 6.12 26.79 23.54
N ALA A 92 4.97 27.41 23.81
CA ALA A 92 4.76 28.84 23.61
C ALA A 92 5.75 29.70 24.41
N VAL A 93 6.08 29.29 25.64
CA VAL A 93 7.11 29.95 26.46
C VAL A 93 8.50 29.79 25.84
N GLY A 94 8.86 28.59 25.36
CA GLY A 94 10.11 28.38 24.61
C GLY A 94 10.20 29.27 23.37
N ALA A 95 9.15 29.28 22.56
CA ALA A 95 9.10 30.07 21.33
C ALA A 95 9.27 31.57 21.60
N SER A 96 8.73 32.07 22.71
CA SER A 96 8.87 33.48 23.12
C SER A 96 10.31 33.92 23.41
N VAL A 97 11.21 32.97 23.67
CA VAL A 97 12.64 33.21 23.89
C VAL A 97 13.52 32.68 22.75
N GLY A 98 12.91 32.38 21.59
CA GLY A 98 13.61 31.90 20.39
C GLY A 98 14.05 30.44 20.48
N LEU A 99 13.42 29.65 21.34
CA LEU A 99 13.69 28.22 21.50
C LEU A 99 12.52 27.40 20.98
N ASP A 100 12.79 26.49 20.06
CA ASP A 100 11.76 25.59 19.53
C ASP A 100 11.79 24.26 20.28
N TRP A 101 10.99 24.17 21.35
CA TRP A 101 10.93 22.97 22.20
C TRP A 101 9.81 22.05 21.73
N HIS A 102 10.19 20.90 21.16
CA HIS A 102 9.26 19.82 20.85
C HIS A 102 9.43 18.66 21.85
N PHE A 103 8.34 18.31 22.52
CA PHE A 103 8.25 17.14 23.41
C PHE A 103 6.85 16.53 23.26
N VAL A 104 6.81 15.20 23.18
CA VAL A 104 5.59 14.40 22.99
C VAL A 104 4.91 14.21 24.34
N VAL A 105 3.58 14.22 24.37
CA VAL A 105 2.83 13.90 25.59
C VAL A 105 2.81 12.38 25.74
N ASP A 106 3.78 11.82 26.47
CA ASP A 106 3.90 10.38 26.70
C ASP A 106 3.82 10.04 28.21
N PRO A 107 2.72 9.41 28.67
CA PRO A 107 2.59 8.98 30.06
C PRO A 107 3.68 7.98 30.52
N THR A 108 4.35 7.28 29.60
CA THR A 108 5.42 6.33 29.94
C THR A 108 6.71 7.02 30.39
N ASP A 109 6.87 8.32 30.13
CA ASP A 109 8.03 9.09 30.56
C ASP A 109 7.98 9.44 32.05
N LEU A 110 6.82 9.29 32.70
CA LEU A 110 6.69 9.39 34.16
C LEU A 110 7.57 8.40 34.92
N VAL A 111 8.01 7.32 34.28
CA VAL A 111 9.00 6.39 34.87
C VAL A 111 10.30 7.13 35.22
N ALA A 112 10.68 8.18 34.49
CA ALA A 112 11.88 8.97 34.75
C ALA A 112 11.84 9.69 36.12
N LEU A 113 10.65 9.98 36.67
CA LEU A 113 10.49 10.56 38.01
C LEU A 113 11.12 9.69 39.12
N ALA A 114 11.29 8.39 38.88
CA ALA A 114 11.97 7.48 39.79
C ALA A 114 13.43 7.88 40.09
N VAL A 115 14.05 8.73 39.27
CA VAL A 115 15.41 9.23 39.47
C VAL A 115 15.49 10.42 40.43
N LEU A 116 14.37 11.11 40.71
CA LEU A 116 14.35 12.30 41.58
C LEU A 116 14.83 12.03 43.02
N PRO A 117 14.51 10.89 43.68
CA PRO A 117 15.08 10.54 44.97
C PRO A 117 16.61 10.37 44.92
N PHE A 118 17.15 9.87 43.80
CA PHE A 118 18.59 9.73 43.58
C PHE A 118 19.25 11.11 43.40
N ALA A 119 18.70 11.97 42.54
CA ALA A 119 19.13 13.35 42.39
C ALA A 119 19.02 14.15 43.71
N TRP A 120 17.99 13.85 44.52
CA TRP A 120 17.83 14.41 45.86
C TRP A 120 18.94 13.96 46.81
N ARG A 121 19.41 12.71 46.74
CA ARG A 121 20.55 12.26 47.56
C ARG A 121 21.85 12.95 47.14
N LEU A 122 22.02 13.24 45.85
CA LEU A 122 23.25 13.86 45.32
C LEU A 122 23.61 15.22 45.93
N GLY A 123 22.59 16.03 46.23
CA GLY A 123 22.78 17.31 46.92
C GLY A 123 22.67 17.24 48.44
N ARG A 124 22.54 16.05 49.05
CA ARG A 124 22.61 15.89 50.51
C ARG A 124 24.07 15.87 50.96
N ARG A 125 24.30 16.36 52.18
CA ARG A 125 25.62 16.49 52.77
C ARG A 125 26.19 15.12 53.13
N GLU A 126 27.31 14.74 52.52
CA GLU A 126 28.29 13.84 53.12
C GLU A 126 29.61 14.60 53.27
N GLY A 127 30.14 14.62 54.48
CA GLY A 127 31.30 15.41 54.84
C GLY A 127 32.60 14.71 54.44
N ALA A 128 33.33 15.28 53.48
CA ALA A 128 34.78 15.26 53.40
C ALA A 128 35.24 16.32 52.39
N ALA A 129 36.01 17.31 52.83
CA ALA A 129 36.55 18.36 51.98
C ALA A 129 37.99 18.01 51.56
N HIS A 130 38.27 18.07 50.26
CA HIS A 130 39.63 18.28 49.75
C HIS A 130 39.75 19.73 49.26
N SER A 131 40.86 20.39 49.61
CA SER A 131 41.09 21.82 49.45
C SER A 131 41.42 22.21 48.00
N MET A 132 40.49 22.88 47.32
CA MET A 132 40.76 23.67 46.12
C MET A 132 40.50 25.17 46.39
N GLY A 133 41.35 26.02 45.80
CA GLY A 133 41.31 27.48 45.99
C GLY A 133 39.96 28.13 45.63
N HIS A 134 39.57 29.15 46.39
CA HIS A 134 38.23 29.75 46.35
C HIS A 134 37.85 30.39 45.00
N SER A 135 38.83 30.81 44.19
CA SER A 135 38.64 31.45 42.87
C SER A 135 38.33 30.44 41.76
N THR A 136 39.12 29.37 41.65
CA THR A 136 38.90 28.28 40.67
C THR A 136 37.59 27.54 40.95
N ARG A 137 37.16 27.51 42.20
CA ARG A 137 35.86 27.00 42.65
C ARG A 137 34.68 27.75 41.98
N LYS A 138 34.68 29.08 42.05
CA LYS A 138 33.58 29.91 41.49
C LYS A 138 33.53 29.87 39.97
N ALA A 139 34.68 29.76 39.30
CA ALA A 139 34.75 29.65 37.84
C ALA A 139 34.14 28.32 37.34
N ALA A 140 34.55 27.19 37.91
CA ALA A 140 34.01 25.88 37.55
C ALA A 140 32.50 25.75 37.81
N GLU A 141 31.98 26.40 38.86
CA GLU A 141 30.54 26.45 39.17
C GLU A 141 29.74 27.22 38.12
N ARG A 142 30.22 28.41 37.72
CA ARG A 142 29.56 29.22 36.69
C ARG A 142 29.57 28.53 35.32
N LEU A 143 30.67 27.83 35.02
CA LEU A 143 30.77 27.02 33.82
C LEU A 143 29.82 25.82 33.85
N ALA A 144 29.67 25.11 34.97
CA ALA A 144 28.74 23.99 35.08
C ALA A 144 27.26 24.44 34.96
N VAL A 145 26.90 25.59 35.55
CA VAL A 145 25.55 26.17 35.40
C VAL A 145 25.33 26.66 33.97
N GLY A 146 26.28 27.40 33.40
CA GLY A 146 26.18 27.89 32.02
C GLY A 146 26.09 26.77 30.99
N PHE A 147 26.92 25.72 31.15
CA PHE A 147 26.92 24.55 30.28
C PHE A 147 25.68 23.68 30.48
N GLY A 148 25.19 23.53 31.72
CA GLY A 148 23.94 22.85 32.00
C GLY A 148 22.73 23.54 31.39
N VAL A 149 22.67 24.87 31.48
CA VAL A 149 21.62 25.67 30.83
C VAL A 149 21.73 25.60 29.31
N ALA A 150 22.93 25.74 28.74
CA ALA A 150 23.14 25.64 27.29
C ALA A 150 22.80 24.24 26.74
N ALA A 151 23.19 23.18 27.45
CA ALA A 151 22.88 21.79 27.11
C ALA A 151 21.38 21.49 27.14
N SER A 152 20.60 22.19 27.98
CA SER A 152 19.14 22.06 28.04
C SER A 152 18.40 22.95 27.05
N ILE A 153 19.10 23.86 26.36
CA ILE A 153 18.51 24.84 25.43
C ILE A 153 18.59 24.36 23.98
N ALA A 154 19.56 23.52 23.65
CA ALA A 154 19.79 23.03 22.29
C ALA A 154 19.37 21.55 22.18
N SER A 155 18.20 21.31 21.61
CA SER A 155 17.96 20.08 20.84
C SER A 155 17.68 20.54 19.41
N PRO A 156 18.45 20.09 18.40
CA PRO A 156 17.97 20.19 17.03
C PRO A 156 16.66 19.39 16.95
N THR A 157 15.60 20.04 16.50
CA THR A 157 14.35 19.38 16.16
C THR A 157 14.64 18.38 15.03
N PRO A 158 14.12 17.15 15.07
CA PRO A 158 14.06 16.34 13.86
C PRO A 158 13.17 17.10 12.88
N GLU A 159 13.75 17.52 11.76
CA GLU A 159 13.00 18.13 10.67
C GLU A 159 11.90 17.16 10.23
N PRO A 160 10.68 17.65 9.94
CA PRO A 160 9.61 16.78 9.51
C PRO A 160 10.00 16.10 8.18
N PHE A 161 9.68 14.82 8.05
CA PHE A 161 10.06 13.97 6.93
C PHE A 161 8.91 13.09 6.46
N TYR A 162 8.97 12.67 5.21
CA TYR A 162 8.18 11.59 4.63
C TYR A 162 8.97 10.30 4.61
N ASN A 163 8.30 9.16 4.78
CA ASN A 163 8.87 7.85 4.46
C ASN A 163 8.25 7.35 3.16
N THR A 164 8.91 7.58 2.03
CA THR A 164 8.32 7.40 0.70
C THR A 164 9.34 6.81 -0.28
N ALA A 165 8.86 6.01 -1.23
CA ALA A 165 9.67 5.43 -2.29
C ALA A 165 9.72 6.35 -3.52
N ALA A 166 8.61 7.03 -3.82
CA ALA A 166 8.48 7.94 -4.95
C ALA A 166 8.02 9.34 -4.53
N TYR A 167 8.67 10.39 -5.05
CA TYR A 167 8.36 11.77 -4.70
C TYR A 167 8.72 12.77 -5.79
N VAL A 168 8.06 13.92 -5.76
CA VAL A 168 8.36 15.07 -6.63
C VAL A 168 8.70 16.30 -5.80
N VAL A 169 9.69 17.06 -6.25
CA VAL A 169 10.21 18.28 -5.62
C VAL A 169 9.78 19.47 -6.45
N ASN A 170 9.20 20.49 -5.81
CA ASN A 170 9.00 21.78 -6.44
C ASN A 170 10.31 22.58 -6.36
N ASP A 171 11.11 22.52 -7.43
CA ASP A 171 12.40 23.22 -7.55
C ASP A 171 12.25 24.58 -8.24
N THR A 172 11.08 25.20 -8.08
CA THR A 172 10.78 26.54 -8.58
C THR A 172 10.72 27.53 -7.42
N ASP A 173 10.79 28.82 -7.74
CA ASP A 173 10.64 29.91 -6.75
C ASP A 173 9.16 30.25 -6.45
N THR A 174 8.21 29.43 -6.93
CA THR A 174 6.77 29.69 -6.83
C THR A 174 6.01 28.47 -6.33
N ARG A 175 4.85 28.71 -5.70
CA ARG A 175 3.95 27.61 -5.33
C ARG A 175 3.36 26.95 -6.58
N LEU A 176 3.20 25.62 -6.54
CA LEU A 176 2.60 24.84 -7.62
C LEU A 176 1.30 24.16 -7.16
N GLU A 177 0.28 24.16 -8.03
CA GLU A 177 -0.91 23.30 -7.88
C GLU A 177 -0.74 22.06 -8.76
N LEU A 178 -0.22 20.98 -8.16
CA LEU A 178 -0.02 19.70 -8.83
C LEU A 178 -1.32 18.90 -8.87
N ARG A 179 -1.57 18.26 -10.01
CA ARG A 179 -2.69 17.35 -10.23
C ARG A 179 -2.13 15.95 -10.47
N VAL A 180 -2.45 15.04 -9.56
CA VAL A 180 -2.00 13.65 -9.62
C VAL A 180 -3.20 12.74 -9.84
N ARG A 181 -3.16 11.90 -10.87
CA ARG A 181 -4.13 10.82 -11.09
C ARG A 181 -3.45 9.48 -10.84
N TYR A 182 -3.94 8.75 -9.85
CA TYR A 182 -3.44 7.41 -9.54
C TYR A 182 -4.17 6.36 -10.37
N VAL A 183 -3.45 5.37 -10.90
CA VAL A 183 -4.09 4.26 -11.62
C VAL A 183 -4.96 3.43 -10.65
N GLU A 184 -6.18 3.08 -11.05
CA GLU A 184 -7.04 2.18 -10.28
C GLU A 184 -6.83 0.72 -10.65
N SER A 185 -6.41 0.47 -11.89
CA SER A 185 -6.17 -0.88 -12.39
C SER A 185 -4.96 -1.56 -11.74
N THR A 186 -5.08 -2.86 -11.47
CA THR A 186 -3.94 -3.73 -11.17
C THR A 186 -3.19 -4.03 -12.46
N VAL A 187 -1.84 -4.04 -12.45
CA VAL A 187 -1.01 -4.23 -13.65
C VAL A 187 0.10 -5.26 -13.46
N VAL A 188 0.50 -5.95 -14.52
CA VAL A 188 1.72 -6.79 -14.56
C VAL A 188 2.90 -5.90 -14.96
N CYS A 189 3.67 -5.43 -13.97
CA CYS A 189 4.74 -4.45 -14.15
C CYS A 189 5.75 -4.81 -15.26
N ALA A 190 6.16 -6.08 -15.32
CA ALA A 190 7.12 -6.56 -16.32
C ALA A 190 6.60 -6.43 -17.76
N GLU A 191 5.31 -6.67 -18.00
CA GLU A 191 4.70 -6.65 -19.33
C GLU A 191 4.36 -5.23 -19.79
N VAL A 192 4.10 -4.31 -18.85
CA VAL A 192 3.71 -2.93 -19.17
C VAL A 192 4.88 -1.95 -19.17
N ARG A 193 6.04 -2.32 -18.61
CA ARG A 193 7.21 -1.44 -18.41
C ARG A 193 7.62 -0.65 -19.65
N ASP A 194 7.57 -1.24 -20.84
CA ASP A 194 8.04 -0.59 -22.06
C ASP A 194 6.94 0.22 -22.78
N ARG A 195 5.69 0.12 -22.32
CA ARG A 195 4.49 0.65 -23.01
C ARG A 195 3.44 1.20 -22.03
N PHE A 196 3.84 1.59 -20.83
CA PHE A 196 2.92 2.00 -19.76
C PHE A 196 2.05 3.21 -20.11
N ASP A 197 2.56 4.07 -20.98
CA ASP A 197 1.87 5.24 -21.55
C ASP A 197 0.78 4.85 -22.57
N GLU A 198 0.87 3.64 -23.12
CA GLU A 198 -0.05 3.08 -24.11
C GLU A 198 -1.05 2.08 -23.50
N VAL A 199 -0.70 1.38 -22.42
CA VAL A 199 -1.51 0.26 -21.91
C VAL A 199 -2.83 0.74 -21.30
N LEU A 200 -2.85 1.89 -20.62
CA LEU A 200 -4.03 2.32 -19.86
C LEU A 200 -4.66 3.59 -20.44
N PRO A 201 -5.98 3.59 -20.67
CA PRO A 201 -6.71 4.83 -20.98
C PRO A 201 -6.87 5.72 -19.73
N ARG A 202 -7.19 6.99 -19.93
CA ARG A 202 -7.30 8.00 -18.84
C ARG A 202 -8.38 7.69 -17.79
N ASP A 203 -9.41 6.96 -18.18
CA ASP A 203 -10.50 6.46 -17.35
C ASP A 203 -10.09 5.27 -16.45
N ALA A 204 -8.95 4.61 -16.74
CA ALA A 204 -8.32 3.66 -15.83
C ALA A 204 -7.64 4.34 -14.62
N TYR A 205 -7.61 5.67 -14.58
CA TYR A 205 -7.06 6.47 -13.50
C TYR A 205 -8.16 7.20 -12.75
N ARG A 206 -7.96 7.37 -11.44
CA ARG A 206 -8.83 8.18 -10.58
C ARG A 206 -8.97 9.61 -11.10
N PRO A 207 -10.08 10.29 -10.78
CA PRO A 207 -10.15 11.74 -10.85
C PRO A 207 -8.92 12.37 -10.19
N ALA A 208 -8.40 13.44 -10.78
CA ALA A 208 -7.18 14.07 -10.31
C ALA A 208 -7.34 14.59 -8.88
N THR A 209 -6.42 14.20 -8.00
CA THR A 209 -6.24 14.81 -6.69
C THR A 209 -5.33 16.03 -6.83
N ARG A 210 -5.72 17.13 -6.19
CA ARG A 210 -4.96 18.39 -6.22
C ARG A 210 -4.09 18.50 -4.98
N PHE A 211 -2.85 18.90 -5.17
CA PHE A 211 -1.87 19.15 -4.13
C PHE A 211 -1.28 20.53 -4.32
N ILE A 212 -1.16 21.28 -3.23
CA ILE A 212 -0.42 22.54 -3.19
C ILE A 212 0.96 22.22 -2.64
N VAL A 213 2.00 22.56 -3.40
CA VAL A 213 3.40 22.33 -3.04
C VAL A 213 4.11 23.67 -3.07
N GLU A 214 4.59 24.13 -1.92
CA GLU A 214 5.31 25.40 -1.83
C GLU A 214 6.69 25.30 -2.51
N ALA A 215 7.30 26.45 -2.77
CA ALA A 215 8.65 26.51 -3.34
C ALA A 215 9.63 25.74 -2.44
N GLY A 216 10.35 24.78 -3.03
CA GLY A 216 11.30 23.95 -2.30
C GLY A 216 10.69 22.85 -1.43
N GLU A 217 9.38 22.59 -1.48
CA GLU A 217 8.74 21.47 -0.78
C GLU A 217 8.72 20.19 -1.63
N VAL A 218 8.58 19.05 -0.95
CA VAL A 218 8.45 17.71 -1.51
C VAL A 218 7.02 17.20 -1.38
N LEU A 219 6.51 16.55 -2.43
CA LEU A 219 5.26 15.80 -2.44
C LEU A 219 5.54 14.30 -2.62
N PRO A 220 5.17 13.43 -1.65
CA PRO A 220 5.20 11.99 -1.86
C PRO A 220 4.15 11.56 -2.88
N LEU A 221 4.54 10.62 -3.76
CA LEU A 221 3.72 10.06 -4.83
C LEU A 221 3.19 8.66 -4.51
N ASP A 222 3.56 8.07 -3.37
CA ASP A 222 3.01 6.79 -2.95
C ASP A 222 1.53 6.93 -2.56
N ARG A 223 0.66 6.06 -3.11
CA ARG A 223 -0.80 6.09 -2.88
C ARG A 223 -1.23 6.08 -1.41
N ALA A 224 -0.46 5.41 -0.56
CA ALA A 224 -0.76 5.27 0.87
C ALA A 224 -0.64 6.61 1.62
N LEU A 225 0.21 7.52 1.12
CA LEU A 225 0.51 8.81 1.75
C LEU A 225 -0.27 9.96 1.10
N SER A 226 -0.74 9.79 -0.14
CA SER A 226 -1.46 10.80 -0.91
C SER A 226 -2.91 11.05 -0.47
N GLY A 227 -3.39 10.35 0.57
CA GLY A 227 -4.77 10.44 1.08
C GLY A 227 -5.03 11.58 2.07
N VAL A 228 -4.05 12.44 2.37
CA VAL A 228 -4.20 13.58 3.29
C VAL A 228 -4.14 14.90 2.50
N PRO A 229 -5.27 15.47 2.08
CA PRO A 229 -5.30 16.81 1.49
C PRO A 229 -4.86 17.84 2.55
N ARG A 230 -3.91 18.72 2.22
CA ARG A 230 -3.75 20.00 2.93
C ARG A 230 -4.95 20.87 2.56
N THR A 231 -5.95 20.97 3.44
CA THR A 231 -7.00 22.00 3.33
C THR A 231 -6.50 23.28 3.98
N ASP A 232 -6.72 24.43 3.33
CA ASP A 232 -6.22 25.77 3.70
C ASP A 232 -6.53 26.25 5.15
N ASP A 233 -7.37 25.56 5.92
CA ASP A 233 -7.79 25.97 7.28
C ASP A 233 -7.48 24.94 8.39
N GLY A 234 -6.69 23.90 8.10
CA GLY A 234 -6.35 22.84 9.07
C GLY A 234 -4.96 23.01 9.69
N PRO A 235 -4.74 22.68 10.99
CA PRO A 235 -3.39 22.47 11.48
C PRO A 235 -2.70 21.39 10.63
N PRO A 236 -1.37 21.46 10.45
CA PRO A 236 -0.63 20.44 9.71
C PRO A 236 -0.99 19.05 10.25
N PRO A 237 -1.14 18.03 9.39
CA PRO A 237 -1.45 16.68 9.84
C PRO A 237 -0.42 16.26 10.89
N ASP A 238 -0.91 15.72 12.01
CA ASP A 238 -0.06 15.22 13.09
C ASP A 238 0.86 14.14 12.53
N PRO A 239 2.18 14.36 12.47
CA PRO A 239 3.13 13.41 11.88
C PRO A 239 3.21 12.09 12.67
N PHE A 240 2.55 12.02 13.83
CA PHE A 240 2.43 10.82 14.66
C PHE A 240 0.99 10.38 14.89
N ALA A 241 0.02 10.92 14.15
CA ALA A 241 -1.31 10.31 14.11
C ALA A 241 -1.13 8.83 13.76
N PRO A 242 -1.77 7.89 14.49
CA PRO A 242 -1.75 6.49 14.10
C PRO A 242 -2.17 6.46 12.63
N GLU A 243 -1.35 5.83 11.79
CA GLU A 243 -1.58 5.75 10.34
C GLU A 243 -3.09 5.58 10.13
N PRO A 244 -3.76 6.42 9.32
CA PRO A 244 -5.13 6.13 8.95
C PRO A 244 -5.09 4.69 8.50
N THR A 245 -5.79 3.80 9.24
CA THR A 245 -5.73 2.35 8.99
C THR A 245 -5.86 2.23 7.50
N PRO A 246 -4.81 1.77 6.78
CA PRO A 246 -4.83 1.82 5.33
C PRO A 246 -6.14 1.15 4.99
N THR A 247 -7.06 1.92 4.42
CA THR A 247 -8.14 1.30 3.69
C THR A 247 -7.37 0.72 2.54
N VAL A 248 -6.94 -0.52 2.77
CA VAL A 248 -6.07 -1.28 1.92
C VAL A 248 -6.76 -1.19 0.58
N ALA A 249 -6.26 -0.33 -0.30
CA ALA A 249 -6.43 -0.51 -1.71
C ALA A 249 -5.60 -1.76 -1.97
N THR A 250 -6.26 -2.90 -1.79
CA THR A 250 -5.70 -4.23 -1.93
C THR A 250 -5.08 -4.34 -3.31
N GLY A 251 -3.78 -4.59 -3.32
CA GLY A 251 -3.14 -5.42 -4.32
C GLY A 251 -2.42 -4.68 -5.43
N HIS A 252 -1.17 -4.30 -5.16
CA HIS A 252 -0.10 -4.60 -6.10
C HIS A 252 0.99 -5.39 -5.35
N ASP A 253 1.02 -6.70 -5.57
CA ASP A 253 2.11 -7.61 -5.17
C ASP A 253 3.42 -7.34 -5.95
N GLY A 254 3.64 -6.13 -6.45
CA GLY A 254 4.43 -5.94 -7.66
C GLY A 254 5.37 -4.75 -7.72
N GLY A 255 5.76 -4.11 -6.63
CA GLY A 255 6.89 -3.15 -6.62
C GLY A 255 6.77 -1.89 -7.51
N CYS A 256 5.74 -1.76 -8.36
CA CYS A 256 5.58 -0.68 -9.34
C CYS A 256 4.26 0.09 -9.20
N ASP A 257 4.26 1.34 -9.66
CA ASP A 257 3.07 2.19 -9.73
C ASP A 257 3.08 3.08 -10.98
N LEU A 258 1.92 3.63 -11.32
CA LEU A 258 1.70 4.53 -12.44
C LEU A 258 0.83 5.71 -12.01
N ILE A 259 1.26 6.92 -12.36
CA ILE A 259 0.46 8.13 -12.18
C ILE A 259 0.44 8.98 -13.44
N ILE A 260 -0.55 9.85 -13.55
CA ILE A 260 -0.49 11.01 -14.44
C ILE A 260 -0.25 12.23 -13.58
N LEU A 261 0.87 12.92 -13.80
CA LEU A 261 1.23 14.17 -13.15
C LEU A 261 1.03 15.35 -14.12
N SER A 262 0.46 16.44 -13.63
CA SER A 262 0.35 17.71 -14.38
C SER A 262 0.24 18.91 -13.47
N ALA A 263 0.48 20.09 -14.02
CA ALA A 263 0.27 21.38 -13.37
C ALA A 263 -0.05 22.45 -14.43
N GLU A 264 -0.40 23.66 -14.02
CA GLU A 264 -0.42 24.78 -14.95
C GLU A 264 1.00 25.05 -15.46
N GLY A 265 1.19 25.07 -16.78
CA GLY A 265 2.52 25.22 -17.40
C GLY A 265 3.36 23.93 -17.45
N LEU A 266 2.90 22.82 -16.86
CA LEU A 266 3.55 21.51 -16.95
C LEU A 266 2.67 20.53 -17.77
N PRO A 267 3.15 19.96 -18.88
CA PRO A 267 2.39 19.01 -19.66
C PRO A 267 2.06 17.75 -18.85
N GLU A 268 0.90 17.15 -19.13
CA GLU A 268 0.55 15.85 -18.55
C GLU A 268 1.60 14.82 -18.94
N THR A 269 2.08 14.10 -17.92
CA THR A 269 3.12 13.09 -18.06
C THR A 269 2.70 11.85 -17.30
N VAL A 270 2.70 10.70 -17.96
CA VAL A 270 2.55 9.40 -17.31
C VAL A 270 3.91 9.03 -16.72
N ILE A 271 3.94 8.73 -15.43
CA ILE A 271 5.15 8.37 -14.70
C ILE A 271 4.98 6.94 -14.20
N PHE A 272 5.94 6.08 -14.54
CA PHE A 272 6.05 4.71 -14.10
C PHE A 272 7.32 4.54 -13.26
N TRP A 273 7.22 3.81 -12.15
CA TRP A 273 8.39 3.37 -11.39
C TRP A 273 8.18 1.94 -10.94
N ASP A 274 9.27 1.20 -10.75
CA ASP A 274 9.26 -0.19 -10.29
C ASP A 274 10.49 -0.48 -9.42
N GLY A 275 10.28 -1.16 -8.30
CA GLY A 275 11.32 -1.60 -7.38
C GLY A 275 11.97 -0.47 -6.56
N LEU A 276 11.33 0.69 -6.45
CA LEU A 276 11.82 1.76 -5.59
C LEU A 276 11.72 1.37 -4.11
N SER A 277 12.75 1.69 -3.35
CA SER A 277 12.79 1.43 -1.91
C SER A 277 12.34 2.66 -1.14
N GLN A 278 11.55 2.46 -0.07
CA GLN A 278 11.17 3.55 0.83
C GLN A 278 12.41 4.17 1.49
N ARG A 279 12.42 5.50 1.58
CA ARG A 279 13.48 6.29 2.20
C ARG A 279 12.87 7.43 3.02
N THR A 280 13.62 7.90 4.00
CA THR A 280 13.32 9.12 4.74
C THR A 280 13.70 10.33 3.90
N ILE A 281 12.71 11.14 3.55
CA ILE A 281 12.83 12.32 2.68
C ILE A 281 12.38 13.56 3.47
N PRO A 282 13.19 14.62 3.59
CA PRO A 282 12.75 15.84 4.27
C PRO A 282 11.58 16.52 3.52
N ILE A 283 10.69 17.21 4.24
CA ILE A 283 9.57 17.93 3.62
C ILE A 283 10.05 19.13 2.80
N ASP A 284 11.10 19.82 3.26
CA ASP A 284 11.69 20.98 2.59
C ASP A 284 13.11 20.73 2.10
N THR A 285 13.52 21.57 1.15
CA THR A 285 14.86 21.59 0.56
C THR A 285 15.78 22.64 1.19
N GLU A 286 15.31 23.42 2.17
CA GLU A 286 16.09 24.48 2.81
C GLU A 286 17.39 23.92 3.43
N GLY A 287 18.52 24.60 3.23
CA GLY A 287 19.79 24.23 3.87
C GLY A 287 20.76 23.35 3.06
N GLY A 288 20.57 23.18 1.75
CA GLY A 288 21.57 22.53 0.88
C GLY A 288 21.46 21.01 0.81
N ARG A 289 20.29 20.45 1.13
CA ARG A 289 20.00 19.00 1.14
C ARG A 289 19.60 18.43 -0.23
N ARG A 290 19.91 19.10 -1.36
CA ARG A 290 19.59 18.60 -2.72
C ARG A 290 20.20 17.21 -2.97
N GLU A 291 21.39 16.93 -2.43
CA GLU A 291 22.03 15.61 -2.47
C GLU A 291 21.22 14.52 -1.73
N GLN A 292 20.43 14.88 -0.70
CA GLN A 292 19.57 13.94 0.03
C GLN A 292 18.27 13.62 -0.73
N LEU A 293 17.93 14.44 -1.72
CA LEU A 293 16.79 14.27 -2.62
C LEU A 293 17.19 13.60 -3.95
N GLU A 294 18.38 13.00 -3.98
CA GLU A 294 18.82 12.20 -5.12
C GLU A 294 17.85 11.05 -5.40
N GLY A 295 17.47 10.92 -6.67
CA GLY A 295 16.48 9.95 -7.13
C GLY A 295 15.04 10.42 -6.99
N GLY A 296 14.77 11.69 -6.65
CA GLY A 296 13.46 12.31 -6.80
C GLY A 296 13.20 12.85 -8.21
N LEU A 297 11.94 13.16 -8.49
CA LEU A 297 11.54 13.96 -9.66
C LEU A 297 11.64 15.44 -9.30
N PHE A 298 12.13 16.31 -10.18
CA PHE A 298 12.21 17.75 -9.92
C PHE A 298 11.39 18.53 -10.93
N ILE A 299 10.55 19.46 -10.47
CA ILE A 299 9.86 20.40 -11.36
C ILE A 299 10.66 21.69 -11.38
N THR A 300 11.18 22.05 -12.55
CA THR A 300 11.98 23.27 -12.75
C THR A 300 11.25 24.25 -13.66
N ALA A 301 11.53 25.53 -13.50
CA ALA A 301 11.02 26.58 -14.39
C ALA A 301 12.03 26.91 -15.49
N GLU A 302 11.58 26.92 -16.74
CA GLU A 302 12.37 27.37 -17.89
C GLU A 302 12.40 28.89 -18.00
N ALA A 303 13.30 29.43 -18.83
CA ALA A 303 13.49 30.87 -18.98
C ALA A 303 12.27 31.60 -19.57
N ASP A 304 11.38 30.88 -20.25
CA ASP A 304 10.12 31.38 -20.81
C ASP A 304 8.92 31.23 -19.86
N GLY A 305 9.14 30.67 -18.66
CA GLY A 305 8.11 30.40 -17.66
C GLY A 305 7.38 29.07 -17.83
N ALA A 306 7.72 28.24 -18.82
CA ALA A 306 7.22 26.87 -18.90
C ALA A 306 7.80 26.01 -17.77
N LEU A 307 7.07 25.00 -17.31
CA LEU A 307 7.56 24.03 -16.34
C LEU A 307 8.06 22.79 -17.03
N ARG A 308 9.16 22.24 -16.53
CA ARG A 308 9.74 20.98 -16.98
C ARG A 308 9.83 19.99 -15.83
N LEU A 309 9.54 18.72 -16.12
CA LEU A 309 9.78 17.61 -15.20
C LEU A 309 11.15 16.99 -15.50
N ASP A 310 12.02 17.02 -14.51
CA ASP A 310 13.35 16.43 -14.52
C ASP A 310 13.25 15.04 -13.93
N VAL A 311 13.48 14.06 -14.79
CA VAL A 311 13.39 12.64 -14.44
C VAL A 311 14.81 12.10 -14.29
N PRO A 312 15.14 11.44 -13.17
CA PRO A 312 16.47 10.88 -12.98
C PRO A 312 16.74 9.74 -13.97
N GLU A 313 18.02 9.45 -14.25
CA GLU A 313 18.43 8.41 -15.22
C GLU A 313 17.96 6.99 -14.85
N SER A 314 17.63 6.76 -13.59
CA SER A 314 17.20 5.45 -13.08
C SER A 314 16.06 5.58 -12.09
N GLY A 315 15.17 4.58 -12.07
CA GLY A 315 14.09 4.44 -11.10
C GLY A 315 12.71 4.83 -11.65
N TYR A 316 12.65 5.81 -12.55
CA TYR A 316 11.43 6.27 -13.20
C TYR A 316 11.56 6.20 -14.71
N ASP A 317 10.45 5.95 -15.39
CA ASP A 317 10.24 6.25 -16.80
C ASP A 317 9.06 7.21 -16.89
N ALA A 318 9.17 8.24 -17.73
CA ALA A 318 8.15 9.25 -17.87
C ALA A 318 7.94 9.60 -19.33
N ARG A 319 6.69 9.53 -19.78
CA ARG A 319 6.31 9.75 -21.18
C ARG A 319 5.00 10.53 -21.27
N PRO A 320 4.78 11.31 -22.34
CA PRO A 320 3.48 11.91 -22.59
C PRO A 320 2.38 10.84 -22.68
N PRO A 321 1.16 11.08 -22.19
CA PRO A 321 0.06 10.13 -22.31
C PRO A 321 -0.33 9.92 -23.78
N VAL A 322 -0.55 8.65 -24.15
CA VAL A 322 -1.07 8.30 -25.48
C VAL A 322 -2.59 8.29 -25.45
N ASP A 323 -3.19 9.39 -25.92
CA ASP A 323 -4.65 9.54 -25.99
C ASP A 323 -5.28 8.66 -27.07
N VAL A 324 -4.60 8.52 -28.22
CA VAL A 324 -5.05 7.68 -29.35
C VAL A 324 -4.19 6.43 -29.41
N TYR A 325 -4.77 5.30 -29.05
CA TYR A 325 -4.11 4.00 -29.08
C TYR A 325 -4.62 3.16 -30.25
N ASP A 326 -3.77 2.95 -31.26
CA ASP A 326 -4.08 2.16 -32.46
C ASP A 326 -3.45 0.75 -32.43
N GLY A 327 -2.66 0.41 -31.39
CA GLY A 327 -2.03 -0.90 -31.24
C GLY A 327 -3.03 -2.06 -31.18
N GLY A 328 -4.27 -1.78 -30.77
CA GLY A 328 -5.39 -2.72 -30.84
C GLY A 328 -5.97 -2.92 -32.23
N ALA A 329 -5.75 -2.00 -33.17
CA ALA A 329 -6.29 -2.09 -34.54
C ALA A 329 -5.67 -3.22 -35.36
N ARG A 330 -4.47 -3.68 -34.97
CA ARG A 330 -3.82 -4.86 -35.57
C ARG A 330 -4.33 -6.16 -34.96
N CYS A 331 -4.88 -6.11 -33.75
CA CYS A 331 -5.40 -7.28 -33.09
C CYS A 331 -6.64 -7.78 -33.84
N ARG A 332 -6.54 -8.99 -34.38
CA ARG A 332 -7.68 -9.65 -34.98
C ARG A 332 -8.79 -9.82 -33.94
N ASP A 333 -9.97 -9.31 -34.28
CA ASP A 333 -11.17 -9.58 -33.50
C ASP A 333 -11.70 -10.97 -33.89
N TYR A 334 -11.55 -11.93 -32.99
CA TYR A 334 -12.07 -13.29 -33.15
C TYR A 334 -13.55 -13.39 -32.78
N GLY A 335 -14.19 -12.27 -32.42
CA GLY A 335 -15.48 -12.26 -31.76
C GLY A 335 -15.33 -12.70 -30.30
N THR A 336 -16.21 -12.21 -29.44
CA THR A 336 -16.40 -12.79 -28.12
C THR A 336 -17.83 -13.27 -28.06
N ILE A 337 -18.04 -14.57 -27.85
CA ILE A 337 -19.30 -14.99 -27.25
C ILE A 337 -19.34 -14.35 -25.85
N THR A 338 -20.54 -14.02 -25.36
CA THR A 338 -20.70 -13.76 -23.93
C THR A 338 -20.04 -14.90 -23.17
N GLY A 339 -19.11 -14.56 -22.27
CA GLY A 339 -18.33 -15.54 -21.53
C GLY A 339 -19.24 -16.52 -20.77
N PHE A 340 -18.74 -17.71 -20.46
CA PHE A 340 -19.53 -18.69 -19.71
C PHE A 340 -19.58 -18.30 -18.24
N ASP A 341 -20.76 -18.39 -17.63
CA ASP A 341 -20.96 -18.09 -16.22
C ASP A 341 -22.07 -18.96 -15.61
N TRP A 342 -22.17 -18.97 -14.28
CA TRP A 342 -23.22 -19.70 -13.58
C TRP A 342 -23.54 -19.06 -12.23
N SER A 343 -24.78 -19.26 -11.77
CA SER A 343 -25.18 -18.86 -10.42
C SER A 343 -24.47 -19.69 -9.36
N SER A 344 -24.25 -19.12 -8.18
CA SER A 344 -23.76 -19.88 -7.02
C SER A 344 -24.82 -20.89 -6.61
N PHE A 345 -24.53 -22.17 -6.80
CA PHE A 345 -25.34 -23.25 -6.26
C PHE A 345 -24.88 -23.56 -4.83
N PRO A 346 -25.77 -24.10 -3.97
CA PRO A 346 -25.34 -24.71 -2.73
C PRO A 346 -24.28 -25.76 -3.03
N THR A 347 -23.26 -25.88 -2.18
CA THR A 347 -22.29 -26.98 -2.22
C THR A 347 -23.00 -28.26 -1.79
N TRP A 348 -23.90 -28.77 -2.63
CA TRP A 348 -24.43 -30.11 -2.51
C TRP A 348 -23.24 -31.04 -2.69
N THR A 349 -22.75 -31.62 -1.61
CA THR A 349 -21.70 -32.63 -1.67
C THR A 349 -22.25 -33.85 -2.41
N ASN A 350 -22.14 -33.84 -3.74
CA ASN A 350 -22.54 -34.93 -4.63
C ASN A 350 -24.00 -35.41 -4.51
N ALA A 351 -24.92 -34.64 -3.93
CA ALA A 351 -26.32 -35.06 -3.82
C ALA A 351 -26.99 -35.03 -5.21
N PRO A 352 -27.87 -36.01 -5.52
CA PRO A 352 -28.64 -35.97 -6.75
C PRO A 352 -29.68 -34.85 -6.67
N VAL A 353 -29.76 -34.04 -7.72
CA VAL A 353 -30.75 -32.96 -7.88
C VAL A 353 -31.65 -33.26 -9.06
N ARG A 354 -32.90 -32.80 -9.03
CA ARG A 354 -33.82 -32.90 -10.17
C ARG A 354 -33.93 -31.55 -10.87
N LEU A 355 -33.80 -31.56 -12.19
CA LEU A 355 -34.02 -30.38 -13.03
C LEU A 355 -35.52 -30.12 -13.22
N VAL A 356 -36.10 -29.24 -12.41
CA VAL A 356 -37.53 -28.89 -12.42
C VAL A 356 -37.89 -27.99 -13.60
N ARG A 357 -36.99 -27.07 -13.96
CA ARG A 357 -37.16 -26.11 -15.05
C ARG A 357 -35.83 -25.88 -15.75
N ALA A 358 -35.87 -25.74 -17.07
CA ALA A 358 -34.76 -25.34 -17.91
C ALA A 358 -35.32 -24.52 -19.07
N GLU A 359 -35.11 -23.21 -19.04
CA GLU A 359 -35.65 -22.31 -20.05
C GLU A 359 -34.57 -21.39 -20.62
N PRO A 360 -34.43 -21.32 -21.95
CA PRO A 360 -33.53 -20.38 -22.60
C PRO A 360 -33.92 -18.93 -22.29
N THR A 361 -32.92 -18.09 -22.11
CA THR A 361 -33.05 -16.64 -21.92
C THR A 361 -32.54 -15.90 -23.16
N LEU A 362 -32.68 -14.57 -23.19
CA LEU A 362 -32.23 -13.73 -24.30
C LEU A 362 -30.70 -13.52 -24.33
N ASP A 363 -30.00 -13.84 -23.23
CA ASP A 363 -28.58 -13.56 -23.03
C ASP A 363 -27.67 -14.79 -23.24
N ASP A 364 -28.13 -15.78 -24.04
CA ASP A 364 -27.47 -17.08 -24.21
C ASP A 364 -27.21 -17.81 -22.89
N CYS A 365 -28.14 -17.67 -21.92
CA CYS A 365 -28.16 -18.46 -20.70
C CYS A 365 -29.41 -19.33 -20.59
N VAL A 366 -29.33 -20.39 -19.79
CA VAL A 366 -30.46 -21.24 -19.41
C VAL A 366 -30.82 -20.96 -17.95
N SER A 367 -32.05 -20.50 -17.71
CA SER A 367 -32.63 -20.43 -16.37
C SER A 367 -32.95 -21.84 -15.89
N VAL A 368 -32.41 -22.22 -14.74
CA VAL A 368 -32.55 -23.55 -14.16
C VAL A 368 -33.20 -23.49 -12.78
N GLU A 369 -34.07 -24.45 -12.51
CA GLU A 369 -34.65 -24.71 -11.19
C GLU A 369 -34.26 -26.12 -10.79
N LEU A 370 -33.52 -26.25 -9.69
CA LEU A 370 -32.94 -27.49 -9.20
C LEU A 370 -33.56 -27.86 -7.85
N GLU A 371 -34.18 -29.03 -7.77
CA GLU A 371 -34.70 -29.62 -6.53
C GLU A 371 -33.67 -30.59 -5.94
N ASP A 372 -33.21 -30.34 -4.72
CA ASP A 372 -32.37 -31.29 -3.98
C ASP A 372 -33.21 -32.48 -3.52
N LEU A 373 -32.90 -33.68 -4.02
CA LEU A 373 -33.67 -34.89 -3.72
C LEU A 373 -33.47 -35.42 -2.30
N THR A 374 -32.48 -34.91 -1.57
CA THR A 374 -32.22 -35.29 -0.18
C THR A 374 -33.00 -34.44 0.82
N SER A 375 -33.13 -33.14 0.55
CA SER A 375 -33.77 -32.17 1.44
C SER A 375 -35.15 -31.70 0.96
N GLY A 376 -35.45 -31.85 -0.33
CA GLY A 376 -36.65 -31.32 -0.98
C GLY A 376 -36.60 -29.81 -1.23
N THR A 377 -35.48 -29.13 -0.98
CA THR A 377 -35.35 -27.68 -1.22
C THR A 377 -35.12 -27.40 -2.70
N THR A 378 -35.66 -26.29 -3.18
CA THR A 378 -35.52 -25.86 -4.58
C THR A 378 -34.66 -24.61 -4.67
N HIS A 379 -33.81 -24.56 -5.69
CA HIS A 379 -32.89 -23.46 -5.95
C HIS A 379 -33.00 -23.02 -7.41
N GLU A 380 -33.28 -21.74 -7.61
CA GLU A 380 -33.28 -21.10 -8.93
C GLU A 380 -31.93 -20.47 -9.23
N GLY A 381 -31.52 -20.52 -10.49
CA GLY A 381 -30.28 -19.90 -10.96
C GLY A 381 -30.17 -19.93 -12.49
N PHE A 382 -28.98 -19.63 -12.98
CA PHE A 382 -28.66 -19.59 -14.39
C PHE A 382 -27.38 -20.38 -14.68
N ILE A 383 -27.35 -21.01 -15.86
CA ILE A 383 -26.15 -21.58 -16.46
C ILE A 383 -26.01 -20.93 -17.83
N CYS A 384 -25.00 -20.08 -17.97
CA CYS A 384 -24.76 -19.28 -19.18
C CYS A 384 -23.94 -20.07 -20.19
N VAL A 385 -24.66 -20.83 -21.02
CA VAL A 385 -24.18 -21.58 -22.17
C VAL A 385 -25.20 -21.46 -23.30
N PRO A 386 -24.77 -21.51 -24.57
CA PRO A 386 -25.69 -21.57 -25.69
C PRO A 386 -26.75 -22.66 -25.45
N PRO A 387 -28.05 -22.38 -25.67
CA PRO A 387 -29.11 -23.36 -25.41
C PRO A 387 -28.92 -24.70 -26.12
N ASP A 388 -28.31 -24.70 -27.31
CA ASP A 388 -27.99 -25.90 -28.10
C ASP A 388 -26.88 -26.78 -27.48
N ASP A 389 -26.14 -26.22 -26.52
CA ASP A 389 -25.08 -26.90 -25.78
C ASP A 389 -25.53 -27.31 -24.37
N PHE A 390 -26.81 -27.14 -24.00
CA PHE A 390 -27.38 -27.63 -22.75
C PHE A 390 -28.07 -29.00 -22.93
N PRO A 391 -27.44 -30.13 -22.57
CA PRO A 391 -27.90 -31.47 -22.97
C PRO A 391 -28.99 -32.05 -22.06
N PHE A 392 -29.51 -31.29 -21.10
CA PHE A 392 -30.39 -31.83 -20.05
C PHE A 392 -31.85 -31.50 -20.29
N ALA A 393 -32.70 -32.52 -20.20
CA ALA A 393 -34.15 -32.38 -20.29
C ALA A 393 -34.80 -32.18 -18.91
N ARG A 394 -36.00 -31.60 -18.91
CA ARG A 394 -36.83 -31.48 -17.70
C ARG A 394 -37.01 -32.83 -17.00
N ASN A 395 -37.03 -32.80 -15.67
CA ASN A 395 -37.09 -33.95 -14.77
C ASN A 395 -35.86 -34.88 -14.79
N ALA A 396 -34.76 -34.50 -15.46
CA ALA A 396 -33.51 -35.23 -15.36
C ALA A 396 -32.97 -35.19 -13.91
N GLU A 397 -32.50 -36.33 -13.43
CA GLU A 397 -31.70 -36.43 -12.22
C GLU A 397 -30.24 -36.15 -12.57
N LEU A 398 -29.68 -35.12 -11.96
CA LEU A 398 -28.37 -34.57 -12.25
C LEU A 398 -27.48 -34.62 -11.01
N ARG A 399 -26.17 -34.63 -11.22
CA ARG A 399 -25.19 -34.29 -10.18
C ARG A 399 -24.48 -33.02 -10.62
N VAL A 400 -24.56 -32.00 -9.78
CA VAL A 400 -23.94 -30.70 -10.02
C VAL A 400 -22.78 -30.55 -9.06
N THR A 401 -21.58 -30.31 -9.60
CA THR A 401 -20.38 -30.01 -8.83
C THR A 401 -19.78 -28.72 -9.35
N HIS A 402 -19.43 -27.81 -8.45
CA HIS A 402 -18.82 -26.54 -8.83
C HIS A 402 -17.70 -26.16 -7.85
N GLY A 403 -16.76 -25.35 -8.33
CA GLY A 403 -15.65 -24.80 -7.56
C GLY A 403 -15.10 -23.56 -8.24
N GLU A 404 -13.93 -23.10 -7.81
CA GLU A 404 -13.24 -21.99 -8.48
C GLU A 404 -12.97 -22.36 -9.95
N GLY A 405 -13.55 -21.57 -10.86
CA GLY A 405 -13.29 -21.70 -12.29
C GLY A 405 -13.85 -22.97 -12.97
N ARG A 406 -14.67 -23.79 -12.29
CA ARG A 406 -15.26 -24.98 -12.91
C ARG A 406 -16.68 -25.27 -12.43
N LEU A 407 -17.60 -25.49 -13.38
CA LEU A 407 -18.92 -26.09 -13.15
C LEU A 407 -18.99 -27.39 -13.95
N HIS A 408 -19.42 -28.47 -13.32
CA HIS A 408 -19.52 -29.79 -13.92
C HIS A 408 -20.88 -30.41 -13.56
N VAL A 409 -21.66 -30.74 -14.60
CA VAL A 409 -23.02 -31.27 -14.50
C VAL A 409 -23.07 -32.59 -15.25
N VAL A 410 -23.53 -33.65 -14.59
CA VAL A 410 -23.68 -34.98 -15.21
C VAL A 410 -25.07 -35.55 -14.98
N ARG A 411 -25.54 -36.30 -15.97
CA ARG A 411 -26.75 -37.11 -15.91
C ARG A 411 -26.40 -38.59 -16.02
N ASP A 412 -26.57 -39.28 -14.91
CA ASP A 412 -26.26 -40.69 -14.75
C ASP A 412 -27.56 -41.49 -14.59
N LEU A 413 -27.77 -42.52 -15.42
CA LEU A 413 -28.91 -43.43 -15.33
C LEU A 413 -28.45 -44.79 -14.79
N PRO A 414 -29.01 -45.29 -13.67
CA PRO A 414 -28.71 -46.63 -13.21
C PRO A 414 -29.31 -47.66 -14.18
N LEU A 415 -28.52 -48.68 -14.52
CA LEU A 415 -28.91 -49.82 -15.34
C LEU A 415 -29.32 -51.01 -14.46
N GLU A 416 -30.09 -51.94 -15.02
CA GLU A 416 -30.59 -53.14 -14.32
C GLU A 416 -29.47 -54.06 -13.82
N ASP A 417 -28.31 -54.03 -14.47
CA ASP A 417 -27.12 -54.79 -14.12
C ASP A 417 -26.29 -54.13 -12.99
N GLY A 418 -26.78 -53.02 -12.43
CA GLY A 418 -26.12 -52.25 -11.38
C GLY A 418 -25.02 -51.32 -11.88
N THR A 419 -24.78 -51.24 -13.19
CA THR A 419 -23.89 -50.24 -13.79
C THR A 419 -24.61 -48.89 -13.96
N VAL A 420 -23.85 -47.85 -14.29
CA VAL A 420 -24.39 -46.50 -14.50
C VAL A 420 -24.07 -46.07 -15.92
N TRP A 421 -25.08 -45.63 -16.65
CA TRP A 421 -24.94 -45.09 -17.98
C TRP A 421 -25.01 -43.57 -17.95
N ARG A 422 -23.93 -42.92 -18.36
CA ARG A 422 -23.87 -41.45 -18.45
C ARG A 422 -24.47 -40.98 -19.76
N THR A 423 -25.60 -40.27 -19.67
CA THR A 423 -26.39 -39.83 -20.83
C THR A 423 -26.13 -38.38 -21.25
N GLY A 424 -25.62 -37.57 -20.34
CA GLY A 424 -25.27 -36.19 -20.62
C GLY A 424 -24.22 -35.69 -19.64
N GLU A 425 -23.30 -34.88 -20.14
CA GLU A 425 -22.23 -34.27 -19.35
C GLU A 425 -21.89 -32.91 -19.94
N LEU A 426 -21.78 -31.93 -19.05
CA LEU A 426 -21.48 -30.55 -19.38
C LEU A 426 -20.45 -30.05 -18.37
N THR A 427 -19.33 -29.54 -18.87
CA THR A 427 -18.30 -28.91 -18.06
C THR A 427 -17.99 -27.52 -18.59
N ILE A 428 -18.13 -26.51 -17.73
CA ILE A 428 -17.66 -25.15 -17.98
C ILE A 428 -16.34 -24.97 -17.25
N TYR A 429 -15.34 -24.48 -17.97
CA TYR A 429 -14.05 -24.03 -17.46
C TYR A 429 -13.98 -22.52 -17.59
N ARG A 430 -13.58 -21.83 -16.53
CA ARG A 430 -13.48 -20.37 -16.46
C ARG A 430 -12.17 -19.95 -15.82
N GLY A 431 -11.37 -19.16 -16.53
CA GLY A 431 -10.11 -18.63 -16.01
C GLY A 431 -9.03 -19.70 -15.82
N VAL A 432 -8.95 -20.67 -16.74
CA VAL A 432 -7.90 -21.70 -16.73
C VAL A 432 -6.83 -21.39 -17.78
N ASP A 433 -5.58 -21.81 -17.56
CA ASP A 433 -4.51 -21.64 -18.56
C ASP A 433 -4.47 -22.79 -19.58
N ALA A 434 -4.95 -23.95 -19.16
CA ALA A 434 -5.03 -25.17 -19.94
C ALA A 434 -6.13 -26.08 -19.37
N LEU A 435 -6.65 -26.99 -20.18
CA LEU A 435 -7.55 -28.04 -19.72
C LEU A 435 -7.27 -29.37 -20.39
N ILE A 436 -7.67 -30.42 -19.68
CA ILE A 436 -7.68 -31.79 -20.15
C ILE A 436 -9.07 -32.36 -19.84
N ASP A 437 -9.86 -32.59 -20.89
CA ASP A 437 -11.22 -33.15 -20.78
C ASP A 437 -11.46 -34.13 -21.92
N GLY A 438 -11.49 -35.42 -21.60
CA GLY A 438 -11.62 -36.52 -22.56
C GLY A 438 -10.65 -36.40 -23.75
N PRO A 439 -11.16 -36.22 -24.99
CA PRO A 439 -10.34 -36.12 -26.19
C PRO A 439 -9.63 -34.77 -26.34
N PHE A 440 -9.94 -33.78 -25.49
CA PHE A 440 -9.39 -32.43 -25.58
C PHE A 440 -8.18 -32.26 -24.68
N ARG A 441 -7.08 -31.79 -25.28
CA ARG A 441 -5.87 -31.29 -24.62
C ARG A 441 -5.70 -29.87 -25.12
N VAL A 442 -6.06 -28.89 -24.31
CA VAL A 442 -6.13 -27.49 -24.73
C VAL A 442 -5.18 -26.66 -23.89
N SER A 443 -4.41 -25.80 -24.54
CA SER A 443 -3.61 -24.73 -23.92
C SER A 443 -3.93 -23.39 -24.56
N LEU A 444 -3.49 -22.30 -23.95
CA LEU A 444 -3.53 -20.97 -24.58
C LEU A 444 -2.25 -20.69 -25.37
N ASP A 445 -2.40 -19.95 -26.46
CA ASP A 445 -1.28 -19.40 -27.22
C ASP A 445 -1.65 -18.07 -27.87
N THR A 446 -0.65 -17.23 -28.08
CA THR A 446 -0.81 -15.96 -28.81
C THR A 446 -0.96 -16.26 -30.30
N VAL A 447 -2.04 -15.79 -30.91
CA VAL A 447 -2.29 -16.03 -32.34
C VAL A 447 -1.60 -15.01 -33.21
N ASP A 448 -1.56 -13.77 -32.75
CA ASP A 448 -1.13 -12.63 -33.53
C ASP A 448 0.06 -11.96 -32.85
N ALA A 449 1.26 -12.27 -33.33
CA ALA A 449 2.49 -11.70 -32.80
C ALA A 449 2.58 -10.18 -33.01
N GLU A 450 1.81 -9.60 -33.94
CA GLU A 450 1.76 -8.17 -34.17
C GLU A 450 0.70 -7.47 -33.31
N CYS A 451 -0.17 -8.23 -32.63
CA CYS A 451 -1.17 -7.68 -31.73
C CYS A 451 -0.51 -7.13 -30.47
N ALA A 452 -0.54 -5.81 -30.36
CA ALA A 452 0.03 -5.07 -29.23
C ALA A 452 -0.90 -5.07 -27.99
N GLY A 453 -2.10 -5.65 -28.10
CA GLY A 453 -3.14 -5.66 -27.07
C GLY A 453 -4.21 -4.58 -27.28
N VAL A 454 -5.30 -4.68 -26.53
CA VAL A 454 -6.53 -3.90 -26.68
C VAL A 454 -6.89 -3.27 -25.33
N ARG A 455 -7.05 -1.93 -25.33
CA ARG A 455 -7.62 -1.18 -24.20
C ARG A 455 -9.10 -1.50 -24.05
N MET A 456 -9.55 -1.67 -22.82
CA MET A 456 -10.94 -1.94 -22.50
C MET A 456 -11.59 -0.70 -21.87
N GLU A 457 -12.87 -0.46 -22.21
CA GLU A 457 -13.67 0.62 -21.60
C GLU A 457 -13.82 0.48 -20.08
N CYS A 458 -13.66 -0.74 -19.55
CA CYS A 458 -13.73 -0.99 -18.12
C CYS A 458 -12.45 -0.60 -17.35
N GLY A 459 -11.41 -0.09 -18.03
CA GLY A 459 -10.10 0.25 -17.45
C GLY A 459 -9.08 -0.91 -17.48
N GLY A 460 -9.41 -2.03 -18.12
CA GLY A 460 -8.51 -3.17 -18.30
C GLY A 460 -7.69 -3.10 -19.59
N PHE A 461 -6.66 -3.94 -19.69
CA PHE A 461 -5.88 -4.14 -20.91
C PHE A 461 -5.68 -5.63 -21.17
N ARG A 462 -6.08 -6.06 -22.37
CA ARG A 462 -6.07 -7.47 -22.76
C ARG A 462 -5.24 -7.71 -24.01
N VAL A 463 -4.62 -8.87 -24.09
CA VAL A 463 -3.97 -9.41 -25.28
C VAL A 463 -4.79 -10.62 -25.75
N PRO A 464 -5.47 -10.53 -26.90
CA PRO A 464 -6.17 -11.65 -27.50
C PRO A 464 -5.27 -12.88 -27.69
N ALA A 465 -5.81 -14.05 -27.36
CA ALA A 465 -5.17 -15.34 -27.55
C ALA A 465 -6.16 -16.30 -28.24
N ALA A 466 -5.73 -17.54 -28.47
CA ALA A 466 -6.63 -18.63 -28.82
C ALA A 466 -6.29 -19.89 -28.04
N ALA A 467 -7.27 -20.79 -28.01
CA ALA A 467 -7.04 -22.15 -27.58
C ALA A 467 -6.24 -22.89 -28.65
N VAL A 468 -5.35 -23.78 -28.23
CA VAL A 468 -4.56 -24.62 -29.10
C VAL A 468 -4.75 -26.07 -28.72
N ILE A 469 -4.97 -26.92 -29.72
CA ILE A 469 -5.07 -28.37 -29.60
C ILE A 469 -3.95 -29.01 -30.42
N GLY A 470 -3.30 -30.01 -29.86
CA GLY A 470 -2.25 -30.77 -30.54
C GLY A 470 -0.86 -30.48 -30.00
N PRO A 471 0.15 -31.23 -30.46
CA PRO A 471 1.53 -31.03 -30.05
C PRO A 471 2.09 -29.70 -30.60
N PRO A 472 3.22 -29.19 -30.05
CA PRO A 472 3.82 -27.93 -30.49
C PRO A 472 4.13 -27.84 -31.99
N ASP A 473 4.37 -28.96 -32.66
CA ASP A 473 4.74 -29.06 -34.08
C ASP A 473 3.53 -29.18 -35.03
N ASP A 474 2.32 -29.41 -34.48
CA ASP A 474 1.08 -29.55 -35.25
C ASP A 474 -0.10 -28.95 -34.45
N ARG A 475 -0.05 -27.63 -34.30
CA ARG A 475 -1.01 -26.85 -33.52
C ARG A 475 -2.25 -26.54 -34.34
N THR A 476 -3.41 -26.96 -33.84
CA THR A 476 -4.71 -26.48 -34.31
C THR A 476 -5.18 -25.34 -33.42
N PHE A 477 -5.28 -24.13 -33.98
CA PHE A 477 -5.87 -22.99 -33.27
C PHE A 477 -7.40 -23.09 -33.29
N VAL A 478 -8.01 -22.80 -32.15
CA VAL A 478 -9.46 -22.77 -31.92
C VAL A 478 -9.77 -21.41 -31.33
N HIS A 479 -10.42 -20.57 -32.12
CA HIS A 479 -10.71 -19.19 -31.73
C HIS A 479 -11.97 -19.13 -30.86
N PRO A 480 -12.13 -18.07 -30.04
CA PRO A 480 -13.42 -17.76 -29.42
C PRO A 480 -14.57 -17.86 -30.44
N GLY A 481 -15.65 -18.55 -30.07
CA GLY A 481 -16.79 -18.84 -30.97
C GLY A 481 -16.69 -20.17 -31.71
N ASP A 482 -15.48 -20.68 -31.98
CA ASP A 482 -15.29 -21.94 -32.71
C ASP A 482 -15.79 -23.14 -31.90
N VAL A 483 -16.22 -24.16 -32.65
CA VAL A 483 -16.71 -25.42 -32.12
C VAL A 483 -15.93 -26.58 -32.73
N ILE A 484 -15.33 -27.41 -31.88
CA ILE A 484 -14.61 -28.62 -32.28
C ILE A 484 -15.33 -29.83 -31.74
N GLU A 485 -15.58 -30.82 -32.60
CA GLU A 485 -16.18 -32.09 -32.20
C GLU A 485 -15.19 -33.24 -32.39
N ARG A 486 -15.15 -34.15 -31.40
CA ARG A 486 -14.31 -35.34 -31.39
C ARG A 486 -15.09 -36.51 -30.79
N ASP A 487 -14.75 -37.73 -31.21
CA ASP A 487 -15.26 -38.93 -30.56
C ASP A 487 -14.45 -39.19 -29.28
N ALA A 488 -15.15 -39.42 -28.17
CA ALA A 488 -14.56 -39.78 -26.89
C ALA A 488 -14.31 -41.30 -26.81
N ALA A 489 -13.43 -41.71 -25.90
CA ALA A 489 -13.08 -43.13 -25.73
C ALA A 489 -14.26 -44.01 -25.29
N ASP A 490 -15.30 -43.41 -24.72
CA ASP A 490 -16.55 -44.06 -24.31
C ASP A 490 -17.62 -44.09 -25.43
N GLY A 491 -17.26 -43.73 -26.67
CA GLY A 491 -18.17 -43.77 -27.83
C GLY A 491 -19.12 -42.58 -27.94
N ARG A 492 -19.13 -41.66 -26.98
CA ARG A 492 -19.93 -40.43 -27.04
C ARG A 492 -19.25 -39.37 -27.92
N ARG A 493 -20.06 -38.52 -28.55
CA ARG A 493 -19.55 -37.34 -29.26
C ARG A 493 -19.33 -36.21 -28.26
N ALA A 494 -18.10 -35.74 -28.17
CA ALA A 494 -17.72 -34.62 -27.33
C ALA A 494 -17.56 -33.36 -28.19
N ARG A 495 -18.04 -32.24 -27.67
CA ARG A 495 -17.98 -30.92 -28.30
C ARG A 495 -17.25 -29.95 -27.38
N LEU A 496 -16.24 -29.28 -27.89
CA LEU A 496 -15.53 -28.18 -27.25
C LEU A 496 -15.96 -26.88 -27.92
N ARG A 497 -16.37 -25.90 -27.11
CA ARG A 497 -16.56 -24.51 -27.53
C ARG A 497 -15.65 -23.60 -26.71
N VAL A 498 -14.97 -22.68 -27.39
CA VAL A 498 -14.13 -21.67 -26.74
C VAL A 498 -14.95 -20.40 -26.57
N GLY A 499 -15.13 -19.93 -25.34
CA GLY A 499 -15.87 -18.70 -25.02
C GLY A 499 -14.96 -17.48 -25.12
N ARG A 500 -13.88 -17.48 -24.33
CA ARG A 500 -12.87 -16.41 -24.27
C ARG A 500 -11.47 -17.02 -24.21
N ALA A 501 -10.50 -16.37 -24.86
CA ALA A 501 -9.09 -16.72 -24.80
C ALA A 501 -8.28 -15.43 -24.86
N GLU A 502 -7.67 -15.03 -23.75
CA GLU A 502 -6.94 -13.76 -23.65
C GLU A 502 -5.99 -13.78 -22.45
N THR A 503 -5.00 -12.89 -22.48
CA THR A 503 -4.11 -12.60 -21.34
C THR A 503 -4.34 -11.18 -20.91
N MET A 504 -4.40 -10.93 -19.60
CA MET A 504 -4.61 -9.56 -19.11
C MET A 504 -3.44 -9.05 -18.31
N TRP A 505 -2.91 -7.96 -18.83
CA TRP A 505 -1.79 -7.22 -18.27
C TRP A 505 -2.25 -6.06 -17.39
N ALA A 506 -3.49 -5.61 -17.56
CA ALA A 506 -4.15 -4.71 -16.62
C ALA A 506 -5.60 -5.12 -16.36
N THR A 507 -6.05 -4.99 -15.11
CA THR A 507 -7.40 -5.33 -14.69
C THR A 507 -7.99 -4.24 -13.81
N HIS A 508 -9.30 -4.02 -13.93
CA HIS A 508 -10.05 -3.13 -13.08
C HIS A 508 -11.29 -3.86 -12.56
N PRO A 509 -11.77 -3.60 -11.32
CA PRO A 509 -12.96 -4.27 -10.78
C PRO A 509 -14.20 -4.15 -11.69
N ALA A 510 -14.34 -3.03 -12.42
CA ALA A 510 -15.45 -2.83 -13.35
C ALA A 510 -15.43 -3.78 -14.58
N CYS A 511 -14.33 -4.48 -14.85
CA CYS A 511 -14.24 -5.43 -15.96
C CYS A 511 -15.02 -6.74 -15.72
N GLY A 512 -15.47 -7.00 -14.50
CA GLY A 512 -16.35 -8.12 -14.18
C GLY A 512 -15.63 -9.48 -14.08
N ALA A 513 -16.42 -10.53 -13.83
CA ALA A 513 -15.92 -11.87 -13.57
C ALA A 513 -15.13 -12.43 -14.76
N GLY A 514 -13.97 -13.01 -14.45
CA GLY A 514 -13.05 -13.52 -15.45
C GLY A 514 -12.16 -12.46 -16.06
N ARG A 515 -12.44 -11.16 -15.92
CA ARG A 515 -11.53 -10.06 -16.37
C ARG A 515 -10.97 -9.20 -15.25
N ASN A 516 -11.43 -9.43 -14.02
CA ASN A 516 -11.03 -8.75 -12.79
C ASN A 516 -9.73 -9.28 -12.16
N GLN A 517 -9.03 -10.22 -12.81
CA GLN A 517 -7.76 -10.81 -12.34
C GLN A 517 -6.68 -10.67 -13.42
N LEU A 518 -5.40 -10.70 -13.06
CA LEU A 518 -4.29 -10.69 -14.02
C LEU A 518 -4.01 -12.09 -14.59
N GLY A 519 -3.28 -12.15 -15.70
CA GLY A 519 -2.78 -13.39 -16.28
C GLY A 519 -3.58 -13.93 -17.45
N SER A 520 -3.15 -15.09 -17.93
CA SER A 520 -3.78 -15.82 -19.03
C SER A 520 -5.09 -16.46 -18.57
N ARG A 521 -6.07 -16.53 -19.47
CA ARG A 521 -7.39 -17.06 -19.16
C ARG A 521 -8.08 -17.62 -20.39
N LEU A 522 -8.49 -18.87 -20.25
CA LEU A 522 -9.35 -19.60 -21.16
C LEU A 522 -10.70 -19.80 -20.49
N GLU A 523 -11.75 -19.58 -21.27
CA GLU A 523 -13.08 -20.05 -20.97
C GLU A 523 -13.50 -21.05 -22.04
N ALA A 524 -13.93 -22.22 -21.60
CA ALA A 524 -14.27 -23.32 -22.48
C ALA A 524 -15.48 -24.08 -21.95
N LEU A 525 -16.28 -24.58 -22.87
CA LEU A 525 -17.42 -25.44 -22.61
C LEU A 525 -17.17 -26.78 -23.29
N VAL A 526 -17.23 -27.85 -22.52
CA VAL A 526 -17.14 -29.23 -23.03
C VAL A 526 -18.46 -29.93 -22.76
N VAL A 527 -19.08 -30.45 -23.81
CA VAL A 527 -20.37 -31.15 -23.75
C VAL A 527 -20.24 -32.53 -24.37
N TYR A 528 -20.73 -33.54 -23.67
CA TYR A 528 -20.85 -34.89 -24.21
C TYR A 528 -22.33 -35.22 -24.43
N GLY A 529 -22.67 -35.58 -25.67
CA GLY A 529 -24.01 -36.04 -26.03
C GLY A 529 -24.24 -37.52 -25.70
N GLU A 530 -25.41 -38.03 -26.08
CA GLU A 530 -25.73 -39.45 -25.96
C GLU A 530 -24.85 -40.31 -26.88
N GLU A 531 -24.57 -41.54 -26.45
CA GLU A 531 -23.79 -42.53 -27.18
C GLU A 531 -24.48 -42.93 -28.50
N ARG A 532 -23.74 -42.94 -29.61
CA ARG A 532 -24.23 -43.55 -30.86
C ARG A 532 -24.24 -45.06 -30.69
N ARG A 533 -25.37 -45.63 -30.27
CA ARG A 533 -25.60 -47.07 -30.39
C ARG A 533 -25.80 -47.50 -31.84
#